data_AF-A0AAU4XUJ6-F1
#
_entry.id   AF-A0AAU4XUJ6-F1
#
_cell.length_a   1.000
_cell.length_b   1.000
_cell.length_c   1.000
_cell.angle_alpha   90.00
_cell.angle_beta   90.00
_cell.angle_gamma   90.00
#
_symmetry.space_group_name_H-M   'P 1'
#
loop_
_entity.id
_entity.type
_entity.pdbx_description
1 polymer ?
#
loop_
_entity_poly.entity_id
_entity_poly.type
_entity_poly.pdbx_seq_one_letter_code
_entity_poly.pdbx_strand_id
1 'polypeptide(L)'
;MSVQSAEKALSRKQRLQEKQRRQLAVVDTVDKAEAKVRKAEVELAVAVTEAVQVFGDEQSASEGLDMPVEAIRRFLGMARDEAAGADQVSGAGEGS
;
A
#
# COMPACT_ATOMS: atom_id res chain seq x y z
N MET A 1 14.42 -46.92 -31.31
CA MET A 1 13.33 -45.94 -31.32
C MET A 1 13.54 -44.97 -30.16
N SER A 2 14.45 -44.00 -30.28
CA SER A 2 14.62 -42.96 -29.27
C SER A 2 13.60 -41.86 -29.56
N VAL A 3 12.52 -41.86 -28.79
CA VAL A 3 11.57 -40.76 -28.74
C VAL A 3 12.31 -39.58 -28.11
N GLN A 4 13.05 -38.85 -28.95
CA GLN A 4 13.61 -37.57 -28.59
C GLN A 4 12.41 -36.64 -28.44
N SER A 5 11.88 -36.61 -27.21
CA SER A 5 10.99 -35.58 -26.75
C SER A 5 11.68 -34.26 -27.03
N ALA A 6 11.33 -33.64 -28.16
CA ALA A 6 11.54 -32.24 -28.39
C ALA A 6 10.69 -31.52 -27.35
N GLU A 7 11.21 -31.44 -26.12
CA GLU A 7 10.85 -30.42 -25.16
C GLU A 7 10.90 -29.12 -25.96
N LYS A 8 9.74 -28.63 -26.35
CA LYS A 8 9.57 -27.48 -27.23
C LYS A 8 10.31 -26.32 -26.60
N ALA A 9 11.55 -26.12 -27.00
CA ALA A 9 12.31 -24.93 -26.71
C ALA A 9 11.45 -23.78 -27.22
N LEU A 10 10.83 -23.04 -26.29
CA LEU A 10 9.91 -21.95 -26.60
C LEU A 10 10.52 -21.09 -27.71
N SER A 11 9.74 -20.83 -28.76
CA SER A 11 10.17 -20.04 -29.91
C SER A 11 10.71 -18.69 -29.42
N ARG A 12 11.66 -18.08 -30.16
CA ARG A 12 12.24 -16.77 -29.79
C ARG A 12 11.16 -15.74 -29.43
N LYS A 13 10.02 -15.74 -30.13
CA LYS A 13 8.85 -14.88 -29.82
C LYS A 13 8.18 -15.24 -28.49
N GLN A 14 8.01 -16.52 -28.19
CA GLN A 14 7.40 -16.99 -26.93
C GLN A 14 8.30 -16.65 -25.73
N ARG A 15 9.63 -16.80 -25.86
CA ARG A 15 10.57 -16.38 -24.82
C ARG A 15 10.54 -14.87 -24.57
N LEU A 16 10.43 -14.08 -25.64
CA LEU A 16 10.32 -12.62 -25.54
C LEU A 16 9.01 -12.21 -24.84
N GLN A 17 7.88 -12.81 -25.23
CA GLN A 17 6.58 -12.56 -24.63
C GLN A 17 6.53 -12.98 -23.16
N GLU A 18 7.13 -14.13 -22.83
CA GLU A 18 7.22 -14.59 -21.44
C GLU A 18 8.08 -13.64 -20.60
N LYS A 19 9.20 -13.14 -21.15
CA LYS A 19 10.04 -12.15 -20.48
C LYS A 19 9.26 -10.85 -20.21
N GLN A 20 8.50 -10.36 -21.19
CA GLN A 20 7.63 -9.18 -21.03
C GLN A 20 6.54 -9.41 -19.99
N ARG A 21 5.85 -10.57 -20.04
CA ARG A 21 4.81 -10.93 -19.06
C ARG A 21 5.37 -10.99 -17.65
N ARG A 22 6.55 -11.57 -17.45
CA ARG A 22 7.21 -11.63 -16.13
C ARG A 22 7.59 -10.23 -15.64
N GLN A 23 8.07 -9.34 -16.51
CA GLN A 23 8.38 -7.95 -16.14
C GLN A 23 7.13 -7.18 -15.70
N LEU A 24 6.05 -7.27 -16.48
CA LEU A 24 4.75 -6.67 -16.12
C LEU A 24 4.22 -7.20 -14.79
N ALA A 25 4.29 -8.53 -14.59
CA ALA A 25 3.84 -9.14 -13.35
C ALA A 25 4.62 -8.67 -12.12
N VAL A 26 5.93 -8.40 -12.24
CA VAL A 26 6.72 -7.86 -11.13
C VAL A 26 6.25 -6.46 -10.75
N VAL A 27 6.05 -5.57 -11.74
CA VAL A 27 5.53 -4.22 -11.50
C VAL A 27 4.16 -4.27 -10.82
N ASP A 28 3.23 -5.07 -11.36
CA ASP A 28 1.90 -5.25 -10.77
C ASP A 28 1.95 -5.75 -9.32
N THR A 29 2.92 -6.62 -8.99
CA THR A 29 3.08 -7.11 -7.61
C THR A 29 3.63 -6.05 -6.67
N VAL A 30 4.53 -5.19 -7.14
CA VAL A 30 5.05 -4.07 -6.36
C VAL A 30 3.95 -3.04 -6.13
N ASP A 31 3.22 -2.64 -7.17
CA ASP A 31 2.11 -1.69 -7.06
C ASP A 31 1.04 -2.19 -6.07
N LYS A 32 0.70 -3.48 -6.11
CA LYS A 32 -0.22 -4.08 -5.14
C LYS A 32 0.34 -4.10 -3.71
N ALA A 33 1.64 -4.32 -3.55
CA ALA A 33 2.26 -4.28 -2.23
C ALA A 33 2.27 -2.85 -1.68
N GLU A 34 2.63 -1.86 -2.49
CA GLU A 34 2.60 -0.45 -2.13
C GLU A 34 1.19 0.01 -1.75
N ALA A 35 0.17 -0.39 -2.51
CA ALA A 35 -1.22 -0.09 -2.18
C ALA A 35 -1.64 -0.66 -0.81
N LYS A 36 -1.18 -1.88 -0.48
CA LYS A 36 -1.44 -2.49 0.83
C LYS A 36 -0.71 -1.76 1.95
N VAL A 37 0.55 -1.38 1.72
CA VAL A 37 1.33 -0.61 2.70
C VAL A 37 0.64 0.73 2.99
N ARG A 38 0.24 1.47 1.95
CA ARG A 38 -0.46 2.74 2.12
C ARG A 38 -1.77 2.57 2.90
N LYS A 39 -2.54 1.52 2.62
CA LYS A 39 -3.77 1.21 3.40
C LYS A 39 -3.47 0.92 4.87
N ALA A 40 -2.43 0.12 5.14
CA ALA A 40 -2.02 -0.18 6.50
C ALA A 40 -1.48 1.05 7.25
N GLU A 41 -0.78 1.97 6.56
CA GLU A 41 -0.34 3.24 7.13
C GLU A 41 -1.51 4.13 7.52
N VAL A 42 -2.57 4.19 6.69
CA VAL A 42 -3.80 4.93 7.00
C VAL A 42 -4.53 4.31 8.20
N GLU A 43 -4.70 2.98 8.21
CA GLU A 43 -5.32 2.28 9.34
C GLU A 43 -4.53 2.50 10.65
N LEU A 44 -3.20 2.49 10.58
CA LEU A 44 -2.34 2.81 11.70
C LEU A 44 -2.51 4.27 12.14
N ALA A 45 -2.62 5.21 11.21
CA ALA A 45 -2.84 6.62 11.52
C ALA A 45 -4.16 6.85 12.29
N VAL A 46 -5.22 6.16 11.90
CA VAL A 46 -6.51 6.19 12.61
C VAL A 46 -6.35 5.59 14.01
N ALA A 47 -5.75 4.41 14.14
CA ALA A 47 -5.53 3.77 15.44
C ALA A 47 -4.70 4.64 16.40
N VAL A 48 -3.66 5.33 15.89
CA VAL A 48 -2.87 6.28 16.69
C VAL A 48 -3.72 7.49 17.12
N THR A 49 -4.60 7.97 16.24
CA THR A 49 -5.52 9.08 16.56
C THR A 49 -6.51 8.69 17.66
N GLU A 50 -7.01 7.45 17.63
CA GLU A 50 -7.87 6.90 18.68
C GLU A 50 -7.09 6.73 19.99
N ALA A 51 -5.86 6.23 19.92
CA ALA A 51 -5.00 6.10 21.09
C ALA A 51 -4.76 7.46 21.75
N VAL A 52 -4.44 8.52 20.99
CA VAL A 52 -4.29 9.88 21.54
C VAL A 52 -5.57 10.37 22.22
N GLN A 53 -6.75 10.04 21.69
CA GLN A 53 -8.02 10.38 22.35
C GLN A 53 -8.24 9.60 23.66
N VAL A 54 -7.83 8.32 23.70
CA VAL A 54 -7.95 7.48 24.89
C VAL A 54 -6.95 7.87 25.98
N PHE A 55 -5.70 8.17 25.61
CA PHE A 55 -4.65 8.59 26.53
C PHE A 55 -4.75 10.07 26.92
N GLY A 56 -5.43 10.90 26.11
CA GLY A 56 -5.74 12.30 26.38
C GLY A 56 -4.78 13.32 25.74
N ASP A 57 -3.51 12.95 25.54
CA ASP A 57 -2.52 13.82 24.90
C ASP A 57 -1.45 13.01 24.12
N GLU A 58 -0.67 13.71 23.28
CA GLU A 58 0.37 13.09 22.44
C GLU A 58 1.52 12.46 23.24
N GLN A 59 1.86 13.01 24.40
CA GLN A 59 2.96 12.55 25.26
C GLN A 59 2.55 11.26 25.99
N SER A 60 1.34 11.23 26.55
CA SER A 60 0.75 10.06 27.20
C SER A 60 0.55 8.90 26.21
N ALA A 61 0.14 9.21 24.96
CA ALA A 61 0.06 8.21 23.90
C ALA A 61 1.44 7.72 23.43
N SER A 62 2.47 8.58 23.44
CA SER A 62 3.85 8.21 23.12
C SER A 62 4.38 7.16 24.09
N GLU A 63 4.13 7.35 25.39
CA GLU A 63 4.46 6.38 26.43
C GLU A 63 3.61 5.11 26.33
N GLY A 64 2.30 5.25 26.09
CA GLY A 64 1.36 4.13 26.00
C GLY A 64 1.56 3.21 24.79
N LEU A 65 2.04 3.77 23.67
CA LEU A 65 2.30 3.03 22.44
C LEU A 65 3.77 2.60 22.30
N ASP A 66 4.66 3.05 23.19
CA ASP A 66 6.12 2.90 23.07
C ASP A 66 6.65 3.40 21.72
N MET A 67 6.20 4.61 21.33
CA MET A 67 6.56 5.26 20.06
C MET A 67 7.02 6.68 20.31
N PRO A 68 7.96 7.23 19.51
CA PRO A 68 8.35 8.62 19.66
C PRO A 68 7.19 9.57 19.32
N VAL A 69 7.08 10.67 20.05
CA VAL A 69 6.07 11.73 19.83
C VAL A 69 6.07 12.23 18.38
N GLU A 70 7.24 12.27 17.74
CA GLU A 70 7.38 12.64 16.33
C GLU A 70 6.62 11.68 15.40
N ALA A 71 6.65 10.37 15.70
CA ALA A 71 5.88 9.38 14.95
C ALA A 71 4.38 9.60 15.15
N ILE A 72 3.93 9.87 16.38
CA ILE A 72 2.53 10.18 16.66
C ILE A 72 2.06 11.40 15.87
N ARG A 73 2.82 12.50 15.92
CA ARG A 73 2.50 13.71 15.14
C ARG A 73 2.43 13.45 13.64
N ARG A 74 3.32 12.62 13.11
CA ARG A 74 3.31 12.23 11.70
C ARG A 74 2.03 11.46 11.35
N PHE A 75 1.61 10.51 12.19
CA PHE A 75 0.37 9.76 12.00
C PHE A 75 -0.88 10.64 12.13
N LEU A 76 -0.90 11.56 13.10
CA LEU A 76 -1.98 12.54 13.24
C LEU A 76 -2.08 13.46 12.00
N GLY A 77 -0.94 13.85 11.43
CA GLY A 77 -0.90 14.57 10.15
C GLY A 77 -1.49 13.75 9.01
N MET A 78 -1.06 12.50 8.84
CA MET A 78 -1.59 11.60 7.81
C MET A 78 -3.10 11.35 7.94
N ALA A 79 -3.61 11.16 9.17
CA ALA A 79 -5.05 10.98 9.39
C ALA A 79 -5.87 12.22 8.98
N ARG A 80 -5.32 13.43 9.17
CA ARG A 80 -5.94 14.68 8.71
C ARG A 80 -5.90 14.82 7.20
N ASP A 81 -4.78 14.47 6.58
CA ASP A 81 -4.62 14.53 5.13
C ASP A 81 -5.55 13.53 4.42
N GLU A 82 -5.72 12.32 4.98
CA GLU A 82 -6.67 11.33 4.46
C GLU A 82 -8.12 11.80 4.61
N ALA A 83 -8.48 12.40 5.76
CA ALA A 83 -9.81 12.98 5.95
C ALA A 83 -10.10 14.11 4.94
N ALA A 84 -9.10 14.95 4.62
CA ALA A 84 -9.21 16.01 3.62
C ALA A 84 -9.26 15.45 2.18
N GLY A 85 -8.56 14.34 1.89
CA GLY A 85 -8.60 13.65 0.61
C GLY A 85 -9.93 12.93 0.35
N ALA A 86 -10.53 12.34 1.40
CA ALA A 86 -11.83 11.68 1.32
C ALA A 86 -12.97 12.65 0.97
N ASP A 87 -12.91 13.89 1.49
CA ASP A 87 -13.87 14.95 1.17
C ASP A 87 -13.84 15.33 -0.33
N GLN A 88 -12.65 15.31 -0.95
CA GLN A 88 -12.51 15.59 -2.39
C GLN A 88 -12.98 14.43 -3.30
N VAL A 89 -12.87 13.17 -2.85
CA VAL A 89 -13.39 12.02 -3.61
C VAL A 89 -14.92 11.95 -3.54
N SER A 90 -15.52 12.42 -2.43
CA SER A 90 -16.98 12.50 -2.29
C SER A 90 -17.62 13.63 -3.11
N GLY A 91 -16.83 14.58 -3.64
CA GLY A 91 -17.30 15.69 -4.49
C GLY A 91 -17.16 15.46 -6.01
N ALA A 92 -16.58 14.35 -6.45
CA ALA A 92 -16.34 14.06 -7.87
C ALA A 92 -17.35 13.07 -8.48
N GLY A 93 -18.56 13.02 -7.91
CA GLY A 93 -19.62 12.08 -8.27
C GLY A 93 -20.96 12.70 -8.64
N GLU A 94 -21.05 13.99 -8.96
CA GLU A 94 -22.26 14.59 -9.52
C GLU A 94 -21.91 15.64 -10.58
N GLY A 95 -22.28 15.36 -11.84
CA GLY A 95 -22.26 16.33 -12.93
C GLY A 95 -21.64 15.82 -14.22
N SER A 96 -22.38 15.09 -15.05
CA SER A 96 -23.10 15.66 -16.20
C SER A 96 -23.63 14.59 -17.16
#